data_AF-A0A0F9FJH7-F1
#
_entry.id   AF-A0A0F9FJH7-F1
#
_cell.length_a   1.000
_cell.length_b   1.000
_cell.length_c   1.000
_cell.angle_alpha   90.00
_cell.angle_beta   90.00
_cell.angle_gamma   90.00
#
_symmetry.space_group_name_H-M   'P 1'
#
loop_
_entity.id
_entity.type
_entity.pdbx_description
1 polymer ?
#
loop_
_entity_poly.entity_id
_entity_poly.type
_entity_poly.pdbx_seq_one_letter_code
_entity_poly.pdbx_strand_id
1 'polypeptide(L)'
;AVVHRALSWYNKWEDSITGDKDALDKTQKAETEDLLREEWGSDFRANEGLAAHFIQGLPKEKQAELMGARLSDNRRLSNDPEFQQWMAKMGRELYGTQVYVPSGGQSSLQNRDARRDELESWMHTPKWTKEVEAEHLQILEQEKNEQQRAQRQVA
;
A
#
# COMPACT_ATOMS: atom_id res chain seq x y z
N ALA A 1 12.44 13.09 45.19
CA ALA A 1 13.26 11.94 44.75
C ALA A 1 12.42 10.72 44.32
N VAL A 2 11.45 10.27 45.13
CA VAL A 2 10.65 9.05 44.82
C VAL A 2 9.75 9.21 43.58
N VAL A 3 9.13 10.37 43.38
CA VAL A 3 8.26 10.65 42.21
C VAL A 3 9.04 10.55 40.89
N HIS A 4 10.27 11.06 40.84
CA HIS A 4 11.12 11.00 39.64
C HIS A 4 11.56 9.56 39.31
N ARG A 5 11.74 8.73 40.34
CA ARG A 5 12.05 7.29 40.21
C ARG A 5 10.83 6.46 39.77
N ALA A 6 9.64 6.81 40.23
CA ALA A 6 8.39 6.18 39.80
C ALA A 6 8.05 6.56 38.34
N LEU A 7 8.24 7.82 37.95
CA LEU A 7 8.02 8.29 36.57
C LEU A 7 8.98 7.59 35.59
N SER A 8 10.26 7.46 35.97
CA SER A 8 11.26 6.78 35.13
C SER A 8 11.06 5.26 35.07
N TRP A 9 10.53 4.62 36.11
CA TRP A 9 10.12 3.21 36.05
C TRP A 9 8.91 3.02 35.14
N TYR A 10 7.90 3.88 35.25
CA TYR A 10 6.71 3.84 34.41
C TYR A 10 7.05 4.04 32.93
N ASN A 11 7.85 5.05 32.59
CA ASN A 11 8.29 5.29 31.21
C ASN A 11 9.11 4.09 30.66
N LYS A 12 10.00 3.52 31.47
CA LYS A 12 10.77 2.32 31.06
C LYS A 12 9.90 1.08 30.85
N TRP A 13 8.82 0.96 31.62
CA TRP A 13 7.85 -0.12 31.48
C TRP A 13 6.96 0.07 30.23
N GLU A 14 6.59 1.31 29.92
CA GLU A 14 5.89 1.65 28.69
C GLU A 14 6.77 1.42 27.44
N ASP A 15 8.05 1.79 27.52
CA ASP A 15 9.05 1.49 26.48
C ASP A 15 9.24 -0.02 26.28
N SER A 16 9.25 -0.82 27.35
CA SER A 16 9.38 -2.27 27.24
C SER A 16 8.16 -2.91 26.60
N ILE A 17 6.95 -2.49 26.99
CA ILE A 17 5.70 -2.99 26.40
C ILE A 17 5.60 -2.63 24.92
N THR A 18 6.04 -1.42 24.54
CA THR A 18 6.05 -1.00 23.14
C THR A 18 7.07 -1.81 22.34
N GLY A 19 8.27 -2.04 22.90
CA GLY A 19 9.29 -2.90 22.30
C GLY A 19 8.83 -4.35 22.12
N ASP A 20 8.13 -4.91 23.11
CA ASP A 20 7.59 -6.28 23.07
C ASP A 20 6.50 -6.43 22.00
N LYS A 21 5.64 -5.40 21.84
CA LYS A 21 4.63 -5.36 20.77
C LYS A 21 5.26 -5.28 19.39
N ASP A 22 6.27 -4.45 19.19
CA ASP A 22 6.96 -4.34 17.90
C ASP A 22 7.75 -5.62 17.57
N ALA A 23 8.31 -6.30 18.56
CA ALA A 23 8.96 -7.59 18.38
C ALA A 23 7.94 -8.65 17.94
N LEU A 24 6.79 -8.71 18.61
CA LEU A 24 5.70 -9.63 18.27
C LEU A 24 5.10 -9.34 16.88
N ASP A 25 4.93 -8.06 16.53
CA ASP A 25 4.44 -7.67 15.22
C ASP A 25 5.44 -8.07 14.10
N LYS A 26 6.75 -8.05 14.39
CA LYS A 26 7.79 -8.53 13.46
C LYS A 26 7.79 -10.05 13.31
N THR A 27 7.64 -10.81 14.40
CA THR A 27 7.57 -12.28 14.31
C THR A 27 6.33 -12.73 13.57
N GLN A 28 5.17 -12.15 13.89
CA GLN A 28 3.92 -12.43 13.18
C GLN A 28 3.97 -12.09 11.70
N LYS A 29 4.71 -11.04 11.34
CA LYS A 29 4.95 -10.67 9.94
C LYS A 29 5.81 -11.72 9.24
N ALA A 30 6.92 -12.14 9.85
CA ALA A 30 7.81 -13.15 9.29
C ALA A 30 7.09 -14.49 9.09
N GLU A 31 6.31 -14.94 10.08
CA GLU A 31 5.50 -16.15 9.98
C GLU A 31 4.51 -16.09 8.81
N THR A 32 3.86 -14.95 8.61
CA THR A 32 2.95 -14.75 7.49
C THR A 32 3.66 -14.73 6.14
N GLU A 33 4.81 -14.06 6.04
CA GLU A 33 5.61 -14.05 4.81
C GLU A 33 6.10 -15.46 4.45
N ASP A 34 6.51 -16.25 5.43
CA ASP A 34 6.95 -17.64 5.22
C ASP A 34 5.78 -18.53 4.75
N LEU A 35 4.61 -18.43 5.38
CA LEU A 35 3.40 -19.14 4.96
C LEU A 35 2.99 -18.77 3.53
N LEU A 36 2.93 -17.46 3.22
CA LEU A 36 2.57 -16.99 1.89
C LEU A 36 3.61 -17.37 0.83
N ARG A 37 4.88 -17.48 1.22
CA ARG A 37 5.93 -17.94 0.31
C ARG A 37 5.83 -19.44 0.04
N GLU A 38 5.42 -20.24 1.02
CA GLU A 38 5.13 -21.66 0.84
C GLU A 38 3.91 -21.86 -0.08
N GLU A 39 2.84 -21.08 0.12
CA GLU A 39 1.62 -21.17 -0.67
C GLU A 39 1.75 -20.66 -2.11
N TRP A 40 2.41 -19.50 -2.31
CA TRP A 40 2.50 -18.86 -3.62
C TRP A 40 3.76 -19.21 -4.41
N GLY A 41 4.81 -19.72 -3.74
CA GLY A 41 6.06 -20.09 -4.38
C GLY A 41 6.65 -18.94 -5.21
N SER A 42 6.77 -19.15 -6.52
CA SER A 42 7.30 -18.16 -7.47
C SER A 42 6.47 -16.88 -7.57
N ASP A 43 5.18 -16.96 -7.27
CA ASP A 43 4.24 -15.86 -7.47
C ASP A 43 4.18 -14.92 -6.27
N PHE A 44 4.91 -15.24 -5.19
CA PHE A 44 4.93 -14.45 -3.96
C PHE A 44 5.19 -12.97 -4.22
N ARG A 45 6.21 -12.64 -5.02
CA ARG A 45 6.57 -11.26 -5.35
C ARG A 45 5.50 -10.53 -6.17
N ALA A 46 4.84 -11.25 -7.07
CA ALA A 46 3.76 -10.67 -7.88
C ALA A 46 2.53 -10.39 -7.00
N ASN A 47 2.18 -11.31 -6.12
CA ASN A 47 1.04 -11.17 -5.20
C ASN A 47 1.30 -10.10 -4.12
N GLU A 48 2.53 -10.00 -3.61
CA GLU A 48 2.98 -8.92 -2.73
C GLU A 48 2.83 -7.56 -3.41
N GLY A 49 3.26 -7.45 -4.67
CA GLY A 49 3.09 -6.23 -5.47
C GLY A 49 1.62 -5.87 -5.71
N LEU A 50 0.77 -6.86 -6.01
CA LEU A 50 -0.68 -6.70 -6.18
C LEU A 50 -1.35 -6.20 -4.89
N ALA A 51 -1.02 -6.80 -3.75
CA ALA A 51 -1.55 -6.41 -2.44
C ALA A 51 -1.12 -4.99 -2.06
N ALA A 52 0.16 -4.64 -2.27
CA ALA A 52 0.65 -3.28 -2.04
C ALA A 52 -0.06 -2.26 -2.96
N HIS A 53 -0.26 -2.62 -4.22
CA HIS A 53 -0.94 -1.77 -5.19
C HIS A 53 -2.39 -1.52 -4.82
N PHE A 54 -3.08 -2.55 -4.32
CA PHE A 54 -4.45 -2.43 -3.81
C PHE A 54 -4.53 -1.42 -2.67
N ILE A 55 -3.67 -1.54 -1.66
CA ILE A 55 -3.65 -0.62 -0.51
C ILE A 55 -3.40 0.84 -0.97
N GLN A 56 -2.53 1.05 -1.93
CA GLN A 56 -2.21 2.39 -2.44
C GLN A 56 -3.32 3.01 -3.28
N GLY A 57 -4.18 2.19 -3.89
CA GLY A 57 -5.38 2.67 -4.59
C GLY A 57 -6.51 3.09 -3.64
N LEU A 58 -6.40 2.79 -2.34
CA LEU A 58 -7.40 3.20 -1.37
C LEU A 58 -7.24 4.68 -0.97
N PRO A 59 -8.32 5.35 -0.54
CA PRO A 59 -8.23 6.67 0.06
C PRO A 59 -7.24 6.69 1.23
N LYS A 60 -6.48 7.79 1.37
CA LYS A 60 -5.40 7.90 2.37
C LYS A 60 -5.89 7.67 3.80
N GLU A 61 -7.10 8.11 4.15
CA GLU A 61 -7.66 7.85 5.49
C GLU A 61 -7.85 6.35 5.73
N LYS A 62 -8.32 5.61 4.71
CA LYS A 62 -8.57 4.17 4.78
C LYS A 62 -7.28 3.36 4.76
N GLN A 63 -6.24 3.82 4.08
CA GLN A 63 -4.92 3.21 4.14
C GLN A 63 -4.37 3.21 5.57
N ALA A 64 -4.44 4.35 6.26
CA ALA A 64 -3.95 4.47 7.64
C ALA A 64 -4.77 3.61 8.62
N GLU A 65 -6.10 3.60 8.48
CA GLU A 65 -6.99 2.76 9.28
C GLU A 65 -6.70 1.26 9.11
N LEU A 66 -6.52 0.79 7.88
CA LEU A 66 -6.25 -0.62 7.58
C LEU A 66 -4.86 -1.08 8.05
N MET A 67 -3.85 -0.23 7.88
CA MET A 67 -2.48 -0.52 8.33
C MET A 67 -2.32 -0.45 9.85
N GLY A 68 -3.17 0.34 10.53
CA GLY A 68 -3.22 0.43 11.99
C GLY A 68 -4.17 -0.56 12.65
N ALA A 69 -5.03 -1.23 11.88
CA ALA A 69 -6.03 -2.16 12.41
C ALA A 69 -5.37 -3.39 13.04
N ARG A 70 -5.96 -3.85 14.15
CA ARG A 70 -5.61 -5.10 14.83
C ARG A 70 -6.82 -6.02 14.91
N LEU A 71 -6.57 -7.31 14.76
CA LEU A 71 -7.56 -8.36 14.98
C LEU A 71 -7.79 -8.57 16.48
N SER A 72 -8.82 -9.34 16.81
CA SER A 72 -9.18 -9.71 18.20
C SER A 72 -8.08 -10.49 18.93
N ASP A 73 -7.16 -11.11 18.21
CA ASP A 73 -5.98 -11.81 18.71
C ASP A 73 -4.77 -10.88 18.93
N ASN A 74 -4.96 -9.57 18.78
CA ASN A 74 -3.94 -8.52 18.85
C ASN A 74 -2.91 -8.55 17.70
N ARG A 75 -3.10 -9.37 16.67
CA ARG A 75 -2.32 -9.35 15.44
C ARG A 75 -2.66 -8.12 14.61
N ARG A 76 -1.68 -7.50 13.96
CA ARG A 76 -1.97 -6.47 12.95
C ARG A 76 -2.72 -7.09 11.77
N LEU A 77 -3.74 -6.40 11.26
CA LEU A 77 -4.49 -6.85 10.08
C LEU A 77 -3.57 -7.06 8.86
N SER A 78 -2.54 -6.22 8.71
CA SER A 78 -1.52 -6.39 7.68
C SER A 78 -0.68 -7.67 7.83
N ASN A 79 -0.63 -8.26 9.02
CA ASN A 79 0.12 -9.49 9.29
C ASN A 79 -0.77 -10.73 9.19
N ASP A 80 -2.05 -10.59 8.87
CA ASP A 80 -2.93 -11.74 8.71
C ASP A 80 -2.76 -12.36 7.29
N PRO A 81 -2.46 -13.67 7.18
CA PRO A 81 -2.28 -14.33 5.89
C PRO A 81 -3.52 -14.28 4.99
N GLU A 82 -4.71 -14.51 5.56
CA GLU A 82 -5.96 -14.52 4.81
C GLU A 82 -6.27 -13.12 4.25
N PHE A 83 -6.05 -12.08 5.05
CA PHE A 83 -6.16 -10.70 4.61
C PHE A 83 -5.17 -10.35 3.49
N GLN A 84 -3.91 -10.79 3.58
CA GLN A 84 -2.92 -10.59 2.52
C GLN A 84 -3.32 -11.30 1.22
N GLN A 85 -3.86 -12.52 1.30
CA GLN A 85 -4.38 -13.22 0.12
C GLN A 85 -5.58 -12.50 -0.49
N TRP A 86 -6.48 -12.00 0.35
CA TRP A 86 -7.62 -11.22 -0.11
C TRP A 86 -7.17 -9.95 -0.83
N MET A 87 -6.21 -9.21 -0.29
CA MET A 87 -5.66 -8.00 -0.96
C MET A 87 -5.00 -8.33 -2.30
N ALA A 88 -4.22 -9.41 -2.37
CA ALA A 88 -3.63 -9.85 -3.64
C ALA A 88 -4.70 -10.21 -4.67
N LYS A 89 -5.78 -10.87 -4.24
CA LYS A 89 -6.93 -11.21 -5.10
C LYS A 89 -7.66 -9.95 -5.58
N MET A 90 -7.95 -9.00 -4.68
CA MET A 90 -8.58 -7.73 -5.04
C MET A 90 -7.70 -6.91 -5.98
N GLY A 91 -6.40 -6.85 -5.72
CA GLY A 91 -5.44 -6.22 -6.64
C GLY A 91 -5.49 -6.87 -8.02
N ARG A 92 -5.62 -8.20 -8.10
CA ARG A 92 -5.68 -8.92 -9.37
C ARG A 92 -7.00 -8.68 -10.11
N GLU A 93 -8.11 -8.60 -9.39
CA GLU A 93 -9.43 -8.29 -9.97
C GLU A 93 -9.50 -6.85 -10.49
N LEU A 94 -8.86 -5.89 -9.79
CA LEU A 94 -8.91 -4.47 -10.15
C LEU A 94 -7.89 -4.09 -11.23
N TYR A 95 -6.66 -4.60 -11.13
CA TYR A 95 -5.54 -4.18 -11.98
C TYR A 95 -5.10 -5.25 -12.99
N GLY A 96 -5.65 -6.46 -12.92
CA GLY A 96 -5.27 -7.58 -13.78
C GLY A 96 -3.93 -8.21 -13.39
N THR A 97 -3.48 -9.21 -14.17
CA THR A 97 -2.20 -9.91 -13.97
C THR A 97 -0.98 -9.11 -14.42
N GLN A 98 -1.17 -7.98 -15.12
CA GLN A 98 -0.08 -7.07 -15.50
C GLN A 98 0.13 -6.02 -14.41
N VAL A 99 0.65 -6.44 -13.25
CA VAL A 99 1.30 -5.44 -12.38
C VAL A 99 2.65 -5.15 -12.99
N TYR A 100 2.72 -4.04 -13.72
CA TYR A 100 3.99 -3.41 -14.03
C TYR A 100 4.61 -2.99 -12.71
N VAL A 101 5.50 -3.82 -12.16
CA VAL A 101 6.39 -3.45 -11.06
C VAL A 101 7.55 -2.72 -11.73
N PRO A 102 7.64 -1.39 -11.68
CA PRO A 102 8.83 -0.72 -12.16
C PRO A 102 9.98 -1.17 -11.25
N SER A 103 11.17 -1.40 -11.80
CA SER A 103 12.35 -1.87 -11.07
C SER A 103 12.94 -0.85 -10.08
N GLY A 104 12.09 -0.05 -9.44
CA GLY A 104 12.45 1.06 -8.58
C GLY A 104 11.28 1.52 -7.73
N GLY A 105 10.75 0.65 -6.87
CA GLY A 105 10.08 0.97 -5.60
C GLY A 105 8.90 1.96 -5.56
N GLN A 106 8.48 2.56 -6.68
CA GLN A 106 7.36 3.48 -6.77
C GLN A 106 6.27 2.83 -7.61
N SER A 107 5.17 2.57 -6.93
CA SER A 107 3.96 1.96 -7.45
C SER A 107 3.34 2.71 -8.61
N SER A 108 2.93 1.97 -9.64
CA SER A 108 2.25 2.40 -10.88
C SER A 108 1.21 3.53 -10.73
N LEU A 109 0.37 3.53 -9.68
CA LEU A 109 -0.65 4.58 -9.46
C LEU A 109 -0.09 5.87 -8.86
N GLN A 110 0.81 5.78 -7.87
CA GLN A 110 1.54 6.95 -7.39
C GLN A 110 2.45 7.50 -8.48
N ASN A 111 2.96 6.63 -9.36
CA ASN A 111 3.63 7.03 -10.58
C ASN A 111 2.67 7.72 -11.55
N ARG A 112 1.38 7.34 -11.68
CA ARG A 112 0.46 8.04 -12.59
C ARG A 112 0.15 9.47 -12.13
N ASP A 113 -0.18 9.65 -10.85
CA ASP A 113 -0.42 10.99 -10.29
C ASP A 113 0.86 11.82 -10.24
N ALA A 114 1.98 11.24 -9.79
CA ALA A 114 3.27 11.94 -9.80
C ALA A 114 3.74 12.25 -11.23
N ARG A 115 3.49 11.35 -12.18
CA ARG A 115 3.78 11.55 -13.61
C ARG A 115 2.89 12.64 -14.17
N ARG A 116 1.60 12.67 -13.84
CA ARG A 116 0.72 13.79 -14.20
C ARG A 116 1.28 15.08 -13.65
N ASP A 117 1.60 15.16 -12.36
CA ASP A 117 2.12 16.36 -11.72
C ASP A 117 3.49 16.79 -12.33
N GLU A 118 4.34 15.84 -12.69
CA GLU A 118 5.59 16.09 -13.43
C GLU A 118 5.31 16.62 -14.85
N LEU A 119 4.37 16.03 -15.59
CA LEU A 119 3.97 16.46 -16.93
C LEU A 119 3.34 17.86 -16.87
N GLU A 120 2.46 18.12 -15.91
CA GLU A 120 1.88 19.44 -15.63
C GLU A 120 2.97 20.47 -15.28
N SER A 121 4.00 20.07 -14.55
CA SER A 121 5.15 20.96 -14.27
C SER A 121 5.93 21.33 -15.54
N TRP A 122 5.86 20.49 -16.58
CA TRP A 122 6.46 20.76 -17.88
C TRP A 122 5.52 21.52 -18.81
N MET A 123 4.24 21.71 -18.47
CA MET A 123 3.33 22.53 -19.27
C MET A 123 3.91 23.94 -19.42
N HIS A 124 3.88 24.45 -20.65
CA HIS A 124 4.46 25.74 -21.04
C HIS A 124 5.99 25.83 -20.96
N THR A 125 6.70 24.73 -20.72
CA THR A 125 8.16 24.66 -20.83
C THR A 125 8.59 24.08 -22.19
N PRO A 126 9.85 24.29 -22.62
CA PRO A 126 10.38 23.68 -23.85
C PRO A 126 10.42 22.15 -23.84
N LYS A 127 10.27 21.53 -22.66
CA LYS A 127 10.15 20.06 -22.51
C LYS A 127 8.76 19.54 -22.88
N TRP A 128 7.77 20.42 -23.05
CA TRP A 128 6.44 20.07 -23.52
C TRP A 128 6.46 19.77 -25.02
N THR A 129 6.59 18.49 -25.36
CA THR A 129 6.53 18.00 -26.74
C THR A 129 5.16 17.40 -27.05
N LYS A 130 4.86 17.15 -28.33
CA LYS A 130 3.61 16.47 -28.74
C LYS A 130 3.48 15.05 -28.16
N GLU A 131 4.60 14.39 -27.90
CA GLU A 131 4.62 13.05 -27.29
C GLU A 131 4.24 13.11 -25.81
N VAL A 132 4.76 14.11 -25.09
CA VAL A 132 4.44 14.41 -23.68
C VAL A 132 2.97 14.83 -23.52
N GLU A 133 2.45 15.61 -24.46
CA GLU A 133 1.02 15.98 -24.50
C GLU A 133 0.12 14.77 -24.75
N ALA A 134 0.50 13.87 -25.66
CA ALA A 134 -0.25 12.63 -25.91
C ALA A 134 -0.25 11.71 -24.68
N GLU A 135 0.87 11.62 -23.96
CA GLU A 135 0.97 10.88 -22.70
C GLU A 135 0.01 11.46 -21.65
N HIS A 136 -0.03 12.79 -21.49
CA HIS A 136 -0.95 13.46 -20.57
C HIS A 136 -2.43 13.23 -20.92
N LEU A 137 -2.79 13.28 -22.21
CA LEU A 137 -4.15 13.01 -22.67
C LEU A 137 -4.59 11.56 -22.41
N GLN A 138 -3.69 10.58 -22.59
CA GLN A 138 -3.99 9.18 -22.30
C GLN A 138 -4.28 8.96 -20.81
N ILE A 139 -3.52 9.63 -19.93
CA ILE A 139 -3.74 9.57 -18.47
C ILE A 139 -5.14 10.10 -18.13
N LEU A 140 -5.51 11.27 -18.67
CA LEU A 140 -6.83 11.86 -18.45
C LEU A 140 -7.99 10.99 -18.98
N GLU A 141 -7.79 10.33 -20.12
CA GLU A 141 -8.80 9.45 -20.71
C GLU A 141 -8.99 8.17 -19.88
N GLN A 142 -7.91 7.62 -19.31
CA GLN A 142 -7.98 6.52 -18.36
C GLN A 142 -8.77 6.90 -17.10
N GLU A 143 -8.49 8.07 -16.51
CA GLU A 143 -9.22 8.58 -15.35
C GLU A 143 -10.72 8.73 -15.64
N LYS A 144 -11.06 9.29 -16.81
CA LYS A 144 -12.45 9.44 -17.22
C LYS A 144 -13.16 8.09 -17.37
N ASN A 145 -12.48 7.09 -17.92
CA ASN A 145 -13.02 5.73 -18.05
C ASN A 145 -13.18 5.05 -16.69
N GLU A 146 -12.24 5.23 -15.76
CA GLU A 146 -12.33 4.74 -14.38
C GLU A 146 -13.51 5.38 -13.64
N GLN A 147 -13.66 6.70 -13.74
CA GLN A 147 -14.80 7.42 -13.15
C GLN A 147 -16.14 6.96 -13.73
N GLN A 148 -16.21 6.72 -15.05
CA GLN A 148 -17.41 6.18 -15.67
C GLN A 148 -17.73 4.74 -15.22
N ARG A 149 -16.71 3.91 -15.00
CA ARG A 149 -16.88 2.56 -14.45
C ARG A 149 -17.39 2.61 -13.01
N ALA A 150 -16.82 3.49 -12.19
CA ALA A 150 -17.28 3.72 -10.82
C ALA A 150 -18.73 4.22 -10.78
N GLN A 151 -19.10 5.17 -11.64
CA GLN A 151 -20.49 5.67 -11.72
C GLN A 151 -21.48 4.60 -12.20
N ARG A 152 -21.07 3.70 -13.11
CA ARG A 152 -21.91 2.60 -13.59
C ARG A 152 -22.14 1.48 -12.56
N GLN A 153 -21.26 1.33 -11.58
CA GLN A 153 -21.43 0.32 -10.52
C GLN A 153 -22.32 0.82 -9.36
N VAL A 154 -22.61 2.13 -9.31
CA VAL A 154 -23.39 2.78 -8.25
C VAL A 154 -24.84 3.09 -8.70
N ALA A 155 -25.14 2.96 -9.99
CA ALA A 155 -26.48 3.11 -10.57
C ALA A 155 -27.17 1.74 -10.78
#